data_AF-A0AB35WXP7-F1
#
_entry.id   AF-A0AB35WXP7-F1
#
_cell.length_a   1.000
_cell.length_b   1.000
_cell.length_c   1.000
_cell.angle_alpha   90.00
_cell.angle_beta   90.00
_cell.angle_gamma   90.00
#
_symmetry.space_group_name_H-M   'P 1'
#
loop_
_entity.id
_entity.type
_entity.pdbx_description
1 polymer ?
#
loop_
_entity_poly.entity_id
_entity_poly.type
_entity_poly.pdbx_seq_one_letter_code
_entity_poly.pdbx_strand_id
1 'polypeptide(L)'
;MTAEQHLTSDLFEVDKRLSLKPVVDFNTYLQKAFGDGPCRCSRCQASAGDEAGYEHAHTFELAGQTLHRRFATTSGSDVLMVLKKAWLSYTKADLVVPGELDLQTLRALVEAQLHKRLLPLLLASGLIRDIDGKLMLQVQTGD
;
A
#
# COMPACT_ATOMS: atom_id res chain seq x y z
N MET A 1 37.51 -25.73 19.35
CA MET A 1 36.27 -26.45 18.99
C MET A 1 35.09 -25.52 19.28
N THR A 2 35.08 -24.34 18.66
CA THR A 2 34.27 -23.94 17.48
C THR A 2 32.82 -23.58 17.84
N ALA A 3 32.66 -22.28 18.13
CA ALA A 3 31.41 -21.55 18.18
C ALA A 3 30.86 -21.34 16.76
N GLU A 4 30.40 -22.42 16.12
CA GLU A 4 29.93 -22.42 14.72
C GLU A 4 28.49 -22.95 14.58
N GLN A 5 27.66 -22.85 15.62
CA GLN A 5 26.30 -23.41 15.60
C GLN A 5 25.16 -22.40 15.71
N HIS A 6 25.41 -21.09 15.57
CA HIS A 6 24.35 -20.09 15.69
C HIS A 6 24.44 -18.95 14.66
N LEU A 7 24.76 -19.26 13.40
CA LEU A 7 24.80 -18.26 12.32
C LEU A 7 23.86 -18.58 11.14
N THR A 8 23.26 -19.77 11.10
CA THR A 8 22.40 -20.20 9.98
C THR A 8 20.90 -20.18 10.28
N SER A 9 20.49 -20.03 11.55
CA SER A 9 19.06 -20.05 11.91
C SER A 9 18.33 -18.72 11.67
N ASP A 10 19.05 -17.63 11.41
CA ASP A 10 18.46 -16.28 11.37
C ASP A 10 18.24 -15.73 9.95
N LEU A 11 18.70 -16.44 8.91
CA LEU A 11 18.56 -15.97 7.51
C LEU A 11 17.17 -16.22 6.91
N PHE A 12 16.34 -17.03 7.56
CA PHE A 12 15.02 -17.44 7.08
C PHE A 12 13.90 -17.22 8.11
N GLU A 13 14.17 -16.52 9.22
CA GLU A 13 13.11 -16.10 10.14
C GLU A 13 12.24 -15.05 9.45
N VAL A 14 11.22 -15.54 8.72
CA VAL A 14 10.13 -14.70 8.24
C VAL A 14 9.46 -14.14 9.48
N ASP A 15 9.44 -12.81 9.59
CA ASP A 15 8.83 -12.12 10.70
C ASP A 15 7.42 -12.67 10.94
N LYS A 16 7.24 -13.36 12.07
CA LYS A 16 5.98 -14.05 12.41
C LYS A 16 4.80 -13.08 12.43
N ARG A 17 5.05 -11.78 12.62
CA ARG A 17 4.04 -10.73 12.55
C ARG A 17 3.39 -10.62 11.17
N LEU A 18 4.07 -11.05 10.10
CA LEU A 18 3.51 -11.08 8.74
C LEU A 18 2.35 -12.07 8.62
N SER A 19 2.31 -13.12 9.46
CA SER A 19 1.19 -14.07 9.51
C SER A 19 0.00 -13.60 10.36
N LEU A 20 0.10 -12.44 11.03
CA LEU A 20 -1.03 -11.90 11.80
C LEU A 20 -2.18 -11.57 10.85
N LYS A 21 -3.39 -12.01 11.19
CA LYS A 21 -4.57 -11.86 10.33
C LYS A 21 -4.74 -10.43 9.77
N PRO A 22 -4.63 -9.33 10.55
CA PRO A 22 -4.76 -7.99 9.98
C PRO A 22 -3.67 -7.62 8.97
N VAL A 23 -2.46 -8.16 9.13
CA VAL A 23 -1.35 -7.96 8.18
C VAL A 23 -1.59 -8.74 6.89
N VAL A 24 -2.03 -10.00 6.99
CA VAL A 24 -2.43 -10.82 5.84
C VAL A 24 -3.60 -10.20 5.08
N ASP A 25 -4.60 -9.70 5.81
CA ASP A 25 -5.78 -9.04 5.25
C ASP A 25 -5.36 -7.76 4.48
N PHE A 26 -4.41 -6.98 4.99
CA PHE A 26 -3.89 -5.80 4.30
C PHE A 26 -3.09 -6.15 3.03
N ASN A 27 -2.24 -7.18 3.06
CA ASN A 27 -1.53 -7.65 1.87
C ASN A 27 -2.50 -8.15 0.79
N THR A 28 -3.52 -8.91 1.19
CA THR A 28 -4.61 -9.36 0.30
C THR A 28 -5.37 -8.17 -0.28
N TYR A 29 -5.67 -7.17 0.54
CA TYR A 29 -6.32 -5.94 0.10
C TYR A 29 -5.47 -5.18 -0.91
N LEU A 30 -4.17 -4.98 -0.63
CA LEU A 30 -3.22 -4.31 -1.54
C LEU A 30 -3.10 -5.03 -2.88
N GLN A 31 -3.10 -6.36 -2.87
CA GLN A 31 -3.12 -7.15 -4.10
C GLN A 31 -4.41 -6.90 -4.89
N LYS A 32 -5.57 -6.92 -4.22
CA LYS A 32 -6.90 -6.78 -4.83
C LYS A 32 -7.29 -5.35 -5.19
N ALA A 33 -6.61 -4.35 -4.64
CA ALA A 33 -6.81 -2.93 -4.93
C ALA A 33 -6.49 -2.58 -6.40
N PHE A 34 -5.77 -3.46 -7.09
CA PHE A 34 -5.43 -3.33 -8.49
C PHE A 34 -6.00 -4.48 -9.32
N GLY A 35 -6.47 -4.16 -10.54
CA GLY A 35 -6.72 -5.14 -11.59
C GLY A 35 -5.64 -5.08 -12.66
N ASP A 36 -5.60 -6.10 -13.52
CA ASP A 36 -4.64 -6.17 -14.62
C ASP A 36 -5.09 -5.34 -15.82
N GLY A 37 -4.12 -4.77 -16.55
CA GLY A 37 -4.33 -3.95 -17.74
C GLY A 37 -4.74 -2.51 -17.44
N PRO A 38 -4.95 -1.70 -18.49
CA PRO A 38 -5.28 -0.28 -18.36
C PRO A 38 -6.67 -0.08 -17.77
N CYS A 39 -6.90 1.10 -17.17
CA CYS A 39 -8.20 1.43 -16.61
C CYS A 39 -9.28 1.47 -17.69
N ARG A 40 -10.44 0.86 -17.39
CA ARG A 40 -11.60 0.79 -18.30
C ARG A 40 -12.82 1.54 -17.77
N CYS A 41 -12.65 2.49 -16.86
CA CYS A 41 -13.77 3.33 -16.43
C CYS A 41 -14.26 4.21 -17.58
N SER A 42 -15.50 4.69 -17.49
CA SER A 42 -16.13 5.52 -18.54
C SER A 42 -15.28 6.73 -18.94
N ARG A 43 -14.61 7.37 -17.96
CA ARG A 43 -13.73 8.52 -18.19
C ARG A 43 -12.50 8.14 -19.03
N CYS A 44 -11.79 7.06 -18.64
CA CYS A 44 -10.63 6.55 -19.40
C CYS A 44 -11.02 6.02 -20.78
N GLN A 45 -12.21 5.43 -20.94
CA GLN A 45 -12.70 5.02 -22.26
C GLN A 45 -12.98 6.22 -23.16
N ALA A 46 -13.58 7.28 -22.63
CA ALA A 46 -13.88 8.50 -23.37
C ALA A 46 -12.62 9.28 -23.78
N SER A 47 -11.56 9.22 -22.97
CA SER A 47 -10.28 9.87 -23.25
C SER A 47 -9.25 8.99 -23.96
N ALA A 48 -9.64 7.78 -24.40
CA ALA A 48 -8.73 6.78 -24.98
C ALA A 48 -7.51 6.47 -24.10
N GLY A 49 -7.69 6.51 -22.77
CA GLY A 49 -6.64 6.27 -21.77
C GLY A 49 -5.82 7.50 -21.41
N ASP A 50 -6.11 8.68 -21.96
CA ASP A 50 -5.47 9.92 -21.54
C ASP A 50 -5.98 10.34 -20.15
N GLU A 51 -5.06 10.40 -19.19
CA GLU A 51 -5.33 10.77 -17.79
C GLU A 51 -4.93 12.22 -17.49
N ALA A 52 -4.67 13.04 -18.52
CA ALA A 52 -4.39 14.47 -18.35
C ALA A 52 -5.52 15.16 -17.56
N GLY A 53 -5.14 15.89 -16.51
CA GLY A 53 -6.08 16.61 -15.63
C GLY A 53 -6.84 15.72 -14.64
N TYR A 54 -6.45 14.46 -14.47
CA TYR A 54 -6.99 13.62 -13.40
C TYR A 54 -6.24 13.99 -12.11
N GLU A 55 -6.96 14.08 -10.99
CA GLU A 55 -6.35 14.35 -9.69
C GLU A 55 -5.42 13.20 -9.25
N HIS A 56 -5.80 11.98 -9.62
CA HIS A 56 -5.08 10.75 -9.30
C HIS A 56 -5.03 9.83 -10.52
N ALA A 57 -3.88 9.19 -10.74
CA ALA A 57 -3.73 8.20 -11.79
C ALA A 57 -4.68 7.01 -11.60
N HIS A 58 -5.18 6.48 -12.71
CA HIS A 58 -6.05 5.32 -12.77
C HIS A 58 -5.29 4.08 -13.27
N THR A 59 -4.32 4.27 -14.17
CA THR A 59 -3.46 3.24 -14.75
C THR A 59 -2.02 3.43 -14.28
N PHE A 60 -1.31 2.33 -14.04
CA PHE A 60 0.04 2.32 -13.49
C PHE A 60 0.92 1.31 -14.23
N GLU A 61 2.14 1.71 -14.55
CA GLU A 61 3.19 0.82 -15.06
C GLU A 61 4.13 0.43 -13.92
N LEU A 62 3.94 -0.77 -13.34
CA LEU A 62 4.64 -1.21 -12.15
C LEU A 62 5.53 -2.43 -12.42
N ALA A 63 6.82 -2.17 -12.66
CA ALA A 63 7.83 -3.19 -12.96
C ALA A 63 7.41 -4.10 -14.13
N GLY A 64 7.08 -3.49 -15.28
CA GLY A 64 6.68 -4.20 -16.50
C GLY A 64 5.25 -4.76 -16.49
N GLN A 65 4.44 -4.40 -15.49
CA GLN A 65 3.02 -4.76 -15.43
C GLN A 65 2.15 -3.52 -15.49
N THR A 66 1.27 -3.46 -16.49
CA THR A 66 0.18 -2.47 -16.54
C THR A 66 -0.93 -2.91 -15.60
N LEU A 67 -1.25 -2.08 -14.60
CA LEU A 67 -2.32 -2.31 -13.64
C LEU A 67 -3.26 -1.10 -13.59
N HIS A 68 -4.51 -1.31 -13.18
CA HIS A 68 -5.44 -0.22 -12.91
C HIS A 68 -5.97 -0.28 -11.47
N ARG A 69 -6.29 0.88 -10.91
CA ARG A 69 -6.92 1.00 -9.59
C ARG A 69 -8.39 0.53 -9.63
N ARG A 70 -8.83 -0.18 -8.61
CA ARG A 70 -10.24 -0.53 -8.39
C ARG A 70 -10.91 0.49 -7.45
N PHE A 71 -11.56 1.50 -8.02
CA PHE A 71 -12.18 2.61 -7.28
C PHE A 71 -13.11 2.17 -6.14
N ALA A 72 -13.90 1.12 -6.38
CA ALA A 72 -14.91 0.61 -5.44
C ALA A 72 -14.37 0.21 -4.06
N THR A 73 -13.06 -0.02 -3.94
CA THR A 73 -12.45 -0.44 -2.67
C THR A 73 -11.23 0.39 -2.32
N THR A 74 -11.00 1.54 -2.97
CA THR A 74 -9.74 2.29 -2.80
C THR A 74 -9.97 3.75 -2.44
N SER A 75 -11.11 4.07 -1.82
CA SER A 75 -11.26 5.36 -1.13
C SER A 75 -10.19 5.49 -0.05
N GLY A 76 -9.77 6.72 0.27
CA GLY A 76 -8.74 6.93 1.29
C GLY A 76 -9.18 6.48 2.68
N SER A 77 -10.48 6.54 2.99
CA SER A 77 -11.08 6.02 4.23
C SER A 77 -11.03 4.49 4.30
N ASP A 78 -11.35 3.78 3.21
CA ASP A 78 -11.23 2.31 3.13
C ASP A 78 -9.78 1.86 3.33
N VAL A 79 -8.85 2.49 2.60
CA VAL A 79 -7.41 2.18 2.70
C VAL A 79 -6.91 2.46 4.12
N LEU A 80 -7.31 3.59 4.73
CA LEU A 80 -6.90 3.94 6.08
C LEU A 80 -7.44 2.93 7.11
N MET A 81 -8.68 2.48 6.96
CA MET A 81 -9.30 1.54 7.89
C MET A 81 -8.54 0.20 7.94
N VAL A 82 -8.21 -0.36 6.78
CA VAL A 82 -7.46 -1.62 6.71
C VAL A 82 -6.00 -1.44 7.15
N LEU A 83 -5.39 -0.31 6.79
CA LEU A 83 -4.01 0.01 7.17
C LEU A 83 -3.87 0.16 8.68
N LYS A 84 -4.78 0.88 9.36
CA LYS A 84 -4.75 1.05 10.83
C LYS A 84 -4.73 -0.29 11.57
N LYS A 85 -5.53 -1.26 11.13
CA LYS A 85 -5.61 -2.59 11.74
C LYS A 85 -4.30 -3.38 11.58
N ALA A 86 -3.74 -3.35 10.38
CA ALA A 86 -2.47 -4.00 10.08
C ALA A 86 -1.31 -3.35 10.85
N TRP A 87 -1.27 -2.02 10.85
CA TRP A 87 -0.29 -1.22 11.57
C TRP A 87 -0.30 -1.54 13.06
N LEU A 88 -1.45 -1.40 13.73
CA LEU A 88 -1.60 -1.70 15.16
C LEU A 88 -1.18 -3.13 15.49
N SER A 89 -1.53 -4.09 14.63
CA SER A 89 -1.16 -5.49 14.84
C SER A 89 0.34 -5.73 14.76
N TYR A 90 1.02 -5.05 13.83
CA TYR A 90 2.45 -5.20 13.56
C TYR A 90 3.35 -4.39 14.52
N THR A 91 2.99 -3.14 14.80
CA THR A 91 3.78 -2.19 15.60
C THR A 91 3.40 -2.16 17.08
N LYS A 92 2.19 -2.63 17.42
CA LYS A 92 1.57 -2.48 18.75
C LYS A 92 1.32 -1.01 19.15
N ALA A 93 1.28 -0.11 18.18
CA ALA A 93 0.97 1.31 18.36
C ALA A 93 -0.07 1.77 17.33
N ASP A 94 -0.84 2.80 17.67
CA ASP A 94 -1.77 3.41 16.73
C ASP A 94 -1.04 4.14 15.59
N LEU A 95 -1.65 4.12 14.40
CA LEU A 95 -1.17 4.92 13.26
C LEU A 95 -1.59 6.38 13.48
N VAL A 96 -0.61 7.27 13.52
CA VAL A 96 -0.83 8.71 13.70
C VAL A 96 -1.37 9.33 12.42
N VAL A 97 -2.54 9.98 12.51
CA VAL A 97 -3.19 10.70 11.40
C VAL A 97 -3.79 12.01 11.93
N PRO A 98 -3.47 13.18 11.35
CA PRO A 98 -2.48 13.39 10.30
C PRO A 98 -1.04 13.23 10.84
N GLY A 99 -0.10 12.84 9.99
CA GLY A 99 1.29 12.60 10.40
C GLY A 99 2.20 12.18 9.25
N GLU A 100 3.52 12.22 9.46
CA GLU A 100 4.48 11.71 8.49
C GLU A 100 4.35 10.17 8.39
N LEU A 101 4.30 9.66 7.16
CA LEU A 101 4.24 8.23 6.91
C LEU A 101 5.64 7.62 7.07
N ASP A 102 5.79 6.75 8.06
CA ASP A 102 6.96 5.86 8.13
C ASP A 102 6.82 4.74 7.08
N LEU A 103 7.36 5.04 5.89
CA LEU A 103 7.37 4.13 4.74
C LEU A 103 8.23 2.87 5.00
N GLN A 104 9.24 2.95 5.88
CA GLN A 104 10.09 1.82 6.20
C GLN A 104 9.30 0.77 6.98
N THR A 105 8.60 1.18 8.04
CA THR A 105 7.72 0.29 8.81
C THR A 105 6.58 -0.24 7.94
N LEU A 106 6.01 0.59 7.07
CA LEU A 106 4.99 0.14 6.13
C LEU A 106 5.49 -0.93 5.16
N ARG A 107 6.73 -0.81 4.64
CA ARG A 107 7.33 -1.86 3.81
C ARG A 107 7.59 -3.13 4.61
N ALA A 108 7.94 -3.01 5.88
CA ALA A 108 8.23 -4.16 6.73
C ALA A 108 6.99 -5.04 7.02
N LEU A 109 5.78 -4.46 7.04
CA LEU A 109 4.54 -5.23 7.21
C LEU A 109 3.92 -5.72 5.88
N VAL A 110 4.53 -5.41 4.74
CA VAL A 110 4.04 -5.78 3.41
C VAL A 110 4.99 -6.77 2.75
N GLU A 111 4.43 -7.77 2.07
CA GLU A 111 5.19 -8.72 1.27
C GLU A 111 6.01 -8.00 0.19
N ALA A 112 7.28 -8.39 0.02
CA ALA A 112 8.22 -7.72 -0.87
C ALA A 112 7.68 -7.53 -2.30
N GLN A 113 6.98 -8.53 -2.84
CA GLN A 113 6.36 -8.50 -4.17
C GLN A 113 5.30 -7.41 -4.35
N LEU A 114 4.69 -6.94 -3.26
CA LEU A 114 3.65 -5.91 -3.25
C LEU A 114 4.18 -4.51 -2.95
N HIS A 115 5.46 -4.35 -2.59
CA HIS A 115 6.05 -3.03 -2.26
C HIS A 115 5.84 -2.00 -3.37
N LYS A 116 5.92 -2.44 -4.64
CA LYS A 116 5.69 -1.57 -5.81
C LYS A 116 4.28 -0.99 -5.90
N ARG A 117 3.30 -1.58 -5.20
CA ARG A 117 1.88 -1.18 -5.21
C ARG A 117 1.53 -0.19 -4.09
N LEU A 118 2.38 -0.06 -3.07
CA LEU A 118 2.10 0.75 -1.87
C LEU A 118 1.90 2.22 -2.20
N LEU A 119 2.93 2.90 -2.71
CA LEU A 119 2.84 4.34 -3.01
C LEU A 119 1.75 4.66 -4.04
N PRO A 120 1.61 3.90 -5.15
CA PRO A 120 0.49 4.08 -6.07
C PRO A 120 -0.88 4.04 -5.38
N LEU A 121 -1.11 3.06 -4.49
CA LEU A 121 -2.37 2.94 -3.78
C LEU A 121 -2.61 4.15 -2.87
N LEU A 122 -1.64 4.49 -2.03
CA LEU A 122 -1.79 5.53 -1.02
C LEU A 122 -1.95 6.93 -1.63
N LEU A 123 -1.23 7.22 -2.72
CA LEU A 123 -1.34 8.48 -3.45
C LEU A 123 -2.67 8.54 -4.19
N ALA A 124 -3.03 7.48 -4.93
CA ALA A 124 -4.23 7.49 -5.74
C ALA A 124 -5.51 7.46 -4.89
N SER A 125 -5.47 6.92 -3.68
CA SER A 125 -6.59 6.98 -2.74
C SER A 125 -6.74 8.35 -2.06
N GLY A 126 -5.77 9.26 -2.23
CA GLY A 126 -5.72 10.52 -1.50
C GLY A 126 -5.32 10.36 -0.02
N LEU A 127 -4.93 9.16 0.41
CA LEU A 127 -4.56 8.89 1.80
C LEU A 127 -3.26 9.60 2.19
N ILE A 128 -2.32 9.73 1.25
CA ILE A 128 -1.10 10.50 1.46
C ILE A 128 -0.95 11.62 0.45
N ARG A 129 -0.22 12.66 0.85
CA ARG A 129 0.28 13.72 -0.03
C ARG A 129 1.78 13.87 0.16
N ASP A 130 2.47 14.23 -0.91
CA ASP A 130 3.84 14.71 -0.80
C ASP A 130 3.81 16.19 -0.43
N ILE A 131 4.39 16.53 0.72
CA ILE A 131 4.56 17.90 1.22
C ILE A 131 6.05 18.07 1.51
N ASP A 132 6.72 18.91 0.72
CA ASP A 132 8.15 19.20 0.85
C ASP A 132 9.05 17.94 0.84
N GLY A 133 8.71 16.94 0.02
CA GLY A 133 9.46 15.67 -0.08
C GLY A 133 9.13 14.67 1.04
N LYS A 134 8.13 14.98 1.88
CA LYS A 134 7.64 14.09 2.93
C LYS A 134 6.26 13.57 2.59
N LEU A 135 6.08 12.27 2.75
CA LEU A 135 4.77 11.63 2.58
C LEU A 135 3.95 11.83 3.86
N MET A 136 2.87 12.59 3.76
CA MET A 136 2.02 12.96 4.90
C MET A 136 0.67 12.26 4.79
N LEU A 137 0.32 11.48 5.81
CA LEU A 137 -1.02 10.92 6.00
C LEU A 137 -2.04 12.02 6.23
N GLN A 138 -3.12 12.00 5.45
CA GLN A 138 -4.18 12.99 5.50
C GLN A 138 -5.35 12.49 6.36
N VAL A 139 -6.04 13.42 7.01
CA VAL A 139 -7.35 13.13 7.61
C VAL A 139 -8.31 12.72 6.50
N GLN A 140 -9.01 11.61 6.71
CA GLN A 140 -10.00 11.10 5.77
C GLN A 140 -11.38 11.50 6.25
N THR A 141 -12.09 12.26 5.43
CA THR A 141 -13.53 12.47 5.62
C THR A 141 -14.24 11.21 5.11
N GLY A 142 -15.19 10.67 5.87
CA GLY A 142 -16.07 9.65 5.31
C GLY A 142 -16.91 10.29 4.21
N ASP A 143 -16.81 9.77 2.99
CA ASP A 143 -17.76 10.06 1.91
C ASP A 143 -19.19 9.65 2.30
#